data_AF-A0AAV9QQ09-F1
#
_entry.id   AF-A0AAV9QQ09-F1
#
_cell.length_a   1.000
_cell.length_b   1.000
_cell.length_c   1.000
_cell.angle_alpha   90.00
_cell.angle_beta   90.00
_cell.angle_gamma   90.00
#
_symmetry.space_group_name_H-M   'P 1'
#
loop_
_entity.id
_entity.type
_entity.pdbx_description
1 polymer ?
#
loop_
_entity_poly.entity_id
_entity_poly.type
_entity_poly.pdbx_seq_one_letter_code
_entity_poly.pdbx_strand_id
1 'polypeptide(L)'
;MHVLWHLDIFRRSLRQLPGHFCLGDSCIFCALKGLFSQFQQSRERALPSDNLRHALAETFKDEQRFQLGFMDDAAECFENILERIHLHIVPEETDACTSNSCITHQKFAMSIYEQSVCRSCGASSDPLPFTELVHYISTTALW
;
A
#
# COMPACT_ATOMS: atom_id res chain seq x y z
N MET A 1 6.11 8.20 -6.53
CA MET A 1 7.18 7.49 -5.78
C MET A 1 7.94 8.38 -4.77
N HIS A 2 7.33 9.32 -4.04
CA HIS A 2 8.01 10.06 -2.93
C HIS A 2 7.36 9.80 -1.55
N VAL A 3 6.11 9.32 -1.52
CA VAL A 3 5.31 9.08 -0.31
C VAL A 3 5.78 7.87 0.51
N LEU A 4 6.11 6.76 -0.15
CA LEU A 4 6.67 5.54 0.50
C LEU A 4 7.98 5.81 1.28
N TRP A 5 8.65 6.93 1.00
CA TRP A 5 9.97 7.22 1.55
C TRP A 5 9.95 7.87 2.93
N HIS A 6 8.82 8.42 3.35
CA HIS A 6 8.73 9.13 4.64
C HIS A 6 8.30 8.22 5.81
N LEU A 7 8.06 6.93 5.55
CA LEU A 7 7.59 6.00 6.56
C LEU A 7 8.73 5.13 7.09
N ASP A 8 9.62 5.76 7.86
CA ASP A 8 10.74 5.07 8.50
C ASP A 8 10.30 3.88 9.37
N ILE A 9 9.11 3.97 9.96
CA ILE A 9 8.48 2.89 10.72
C ILE A 9 8.15 1.71 9.79
N PHE A 10 7.50 1.96 8.65
CA PHE A 10 7.15 0.92 7.68
C PHE A 10 8.38 0.19 7.14
N ARG A 11 9.43 0.95 6.78
CA ARG A 11 10.70 0.38 6.31
C ARG A 11 11.35 -0.54 7.33
N ARG A 12 11.36 -0.15 8.60
CA ARG A 12 11.91 -0.96 9.69
C ARG A 12 11.09 -2.25 9.88
N SER A 13 9.76 -2.13 9.90
CA SER A 13 8.86 -3.28 10.04
C SER A 13 9.02 -4.27 8.88
N LEU A 14 9.07 -3.81 7.63
CA LEU A 14 9.25 -4.70 6.46
C LEU A 14 10.57 -5.48 6.51
N ARG A 15 11.66 -4.85 6.98
CA ARG A 15 12.96 -5.54 7.13
C ARG A 15 12.95 -6.63 8.19
N GLN A 16 12.23 -6.42 9.28
CA GLN A 16 12.15 -7.34 10.42
C GLN A 16 11.29 -8.57 10.16
N LEU A 17 10.49 -8.58 9.08
CA LEU A 17 9.68 -9.73 8.73
C LEU A 17 10.56 -10.94 8.32
N PRO A 18 10.35 -12.11 8.96
CA PRO A 18 11.19 -13.29 8.77
C PRO A 18 10.88 -14.05 7.47
N GLY A 19 9.68 -13.90 6.91
CA GLY A 19 9.23 -14.64 5.72
C GLY A 19 8.08 -13.96 4.99
N HIS A 20 7.89 -14.36 3.72
CA HIS A 20 6.80 -13.96 2.84
C HIS A 20 6.60 -15.04 1.77
N PHE A 21 5.41 -15.08 1.16
CA PHE A 21 5.10 -15.88 -0.03
C PHE A 21 5.71 -15.20 -1.26
N CYS A 22 6.91 -15.66 -1.63
CA CYS A 22 7.67 -15.07 -2.74
C CYS A 22 7.12 -15.51 -4.10
N LEU A 23 7.05 -14.57 -5.05
CA LEU A 23 6.64 -14.81 -6.44
C LEU A 23 7.81 -14.70 -7.43
N GLY A 24 9.05 -14.86 -6.96
CA GLY A 24 10.24 -14.74 -7.81
C GLY A 24 10.42 -13.31 -8.31
N ASP A 25 10.60 -13.14 -9.62
CA ASP A 25 10.95 -11.87 -10.25
C ASP A 25 9.81 -10.83 -10.18
N SER A 26 8.55 -11.27 -10.05
CA SER A 26 7.40 -10.38 -9.82
C SER A 26 7.18 -10.04 -8.34
N CYS A 27 8.06 -10.49 -7.43
CA CYS A 27 7.87 -10.27 -6.00
C CYS A 27 8.14 -8.81 -5.58
N ILE A 28 7.07 -8.02 -5.44
CA ILE A 28 7.12 -6.63 -4.97
C ILE A 28 7.71 -6.53 -3.56
N PHE A 29 7.43 -7.50 -2.68
CA PHE A 29 8.01 -7.54 -1.34
C PHE A 29 9.55 -7.64 -1.37
N CYS A 30 10.10 -8.55 -2.18
CA CYS A 30 11.54 -8.69 -2.37
C CYS A 30 12.17 -7.42 -2.93
N ALA A 31 11.56 -6.84 -3.97
CA ALA A 31 12.04 -5.61 -4.59
C ALA A 31 12.10 -4.45 -3.59
N LEU A 32 11.07 -4.27 -2.76
CA LEU A 32 11.03 -3.26 -1.71
C LEU A 32 12.05 -3.52 -0.60
N LYS A 33 12.17 -4.77 -0.14
CA LYS A 33 13.15 -5.13 0.91
C LYS A 33 14.58 -4.89 0.44
N GLY A 34 14.87 -5.19 -0.83
CA GLY A 34 16.15 -4.88 -1.47
C GLY A 34 16.40 -3.36 -1.55
N LEU A 35 15.42 -2.61 -2.06
CA LEU A 35 15.49 -1.15 -2.19
C LEU A 35 15.76 -0.48 -0.83
N PHE A 36 15.04 -0.87 0.22
CA PHE A 36 15.23 -0.32 1.56
C PHE A 36 16.54 -0.73 2.24
N SER A 37 17.13 -1.85 1.85
CA SER A 37 18.44 -2.27 2.35
C SER A 37 19.56 -1.42 1.73
N GLN A 38 19.46 -1.13 0.44
CA GLN A 38 20.40 -0.24 -0.26
C GLN A 38 20.32 1.21 0.26
N PHE A 39 19.14 1.65 0.70
CA PHE A 39 18.93 3.02 1.19
C PHE A 39 19.69 3.31 2.47
N GLN A 40 19.90 2.30 3.33
CA GLN A 40 20.67 2.48 4.55
C GLN A 40 22.17 2.64 4.29
N GLN A 41 22.66 2.11 3.16
CA GLN A 41 24.07 2.06 2.82
C GLN A 41 24.48 3.19 1.88
N SER A 42 23.54 3.69 1.07
CA SER A 42 23.80 4.76 0.12
C SER A 42 23.71 6.15 0.75
N ARG A 43 24.61 7.04 0.32
CA ARG A 43 24.56 8.50 0.59
C ARG A 43 23.78 9.25 -0.50
N GLU A 44 23.27 8.56 -1.51
CA GLU A 44 22.58 9.14 -2.65
C GLU A 44 21.17 9.60 -2.28
N ARG A 45 20.74 10.73 -2.85
CA ARG A 45 19.41 11.31 -2.60
C ARG A 45 18.27 10.51 -3.24
N ALA A 46 18.57 9.63 -4.19
CA ALA A 46 17.61 8.77 -4.86
C ALA A 46 18.27 7.42 -5.19
N LEU A 47 17.57 6.33 -4.93
CA LEU A 47 18.01 4.99 -5.32
C LEU A 47 17.38 4.57 -6.64
N PRO A 48 18.07 3.72 -7.42
CA PRO A 48 17.47 3.08 -8.58
C PRO A 48 16.33 2.17 -8.13
N SER A 49 15.09 2.54 -8.48
CA SER A 49 13.88 1.76 -8.20
C SER A 49 13.62 0.71 -9.28
N ASP A 50 14.62 0.34 -10.08
CA ASP A 50 14.43 -0.46 -11.30
C ASP A 50 13.84 -1.83 -10.98
N ASN A 51 14.35 -2.53 -9.97
CA ASN A 51 13.81 -3.84 -9.57
C ASN A 51 12.34 -3.74 -9.13
N LEU A 52 11.96 -2.66 -8.46
CA LEU A 52 10.56 -2.43 -8.06
C LEU A 52 9.68 -2.14 -9.28
N ARG A 53 10.17 -1.35 -10.23
CA ARG A 53 9.45 -1.05 -11.48
C ARG A 53 9.23 -2.31 -12.31
N HIS A 54 10.23 -3.18 -12.42
CA HIS A 54 10.10 -4.47 -13.10
C HIS A 54 9.12 -5.40 -12.39
N ALA A 55 9.22 -5.53 -11.06
CA ALA A 55 8.31 -6.36 -10.29
C ALA A 55 6.85 -5.91 -10.43
N LEU A 56 6.60 -4.59 -10.43
CA LEU A 56 5.28 -4.01 -10.67
C LEU A 56 4.78 -4.31 -12.09
N ALA A 57 5.60 -4.04 -13.11
CA ALA A 57 5.23 -4.28 -14.51
C ALA A 57 4.88 -5.76 -14.77
N GLU A 58 5.62 -6.70 -14.17
CA GLU A 58 5.33 -8.13 -14.31
C GLU A 58 4.11 -8.56 -13.49
N THR A 59 3.92 -8.02 -12.28
CA THR A 59 2.73 -8.34 -11.44
C THR A 59 1.43 -7.92 -12.10
N PHE A 60 1.40 -6.76 -12.76
CA PHE A 60 0.19 -6.15 -13.32
C PHE A 60 0.14 -6.19 -14.85
N LYS A 61 0.86 -7.15 -15.44
CA LYS A 61 1.01 -7.29 -16.90
C LYS A 61 -0.31 -7.52 -17.62
N ASP A 62 -1.17 -8.35 -17.06
CA ASP A 62 -2.47 -8.68 -17.65
C ASP A 62 -3.44 -7.48 -17.60
N GLU A 63 -3.29 -6.62 -16.59
CA GLU A 63 -4.04 -5.37 -16.45
C GLU A 63 -3.45 -4.23 -17.29
N GLN A 64 -2.28 -4.42 -17.91
CA GLN A 64 -1.52 -3.39 -18.63
C GLN A 64 -1.19 -2.16 -17.76
N ARG A 65 -1.13 -2.33 -16.43
CA ARG A 65 -0.82 -1.26 -15.48
C ARG A 65 0.64 -1.30 -15.05
N PHE A 66 1.18 -0.15 -14.67
CA PHE A 66 2.55 0.01 -14.16
C PHE A 66 3.65 -0.44 -15.15
N GLN A 67 3.34 -0.41 -16.45
CA GLN A 67 4.25 -0.86 -17.50
C GLN A 67 5.43 0.11 -17.66
N LEU A 68 6.60 -0.44 -17.98
CA LEU A 68 7.82 0.35 -18.12
C LEU A 68 7.67 1.39 -19.25
N GLY A 69 7.97 2.65 -18.94
CA GLY A 69 7.88 3.76 -19.89
C GLY A 69 6.53 4.49 -19.88
N PHE A 70 5.54 3.97 -19.15
CA PHE A 70 4.24 4.59 -18.96
C PHE A 70 4.13 5.23 -17.57
N MET A 71 3.23 6.20 -17.45
CA MET A 71 3.01 6.94 -16.21
C MET A 71 1.61 6.61 -15.68
N ASP A 72 1.57 5.90 -14.57
CA ASP A 72 0.33 5.57 -13.85
C ASP A 72 0.12 6.49 -12.65
N ASP A 73 -1.10 6.46 -12.11
CA ASP A 73 -1.44 7.21 -10.90
C ASP A 73 -0.60 6.75 -9.70
N ALA A 74 -0.08 7.73 -8.96
CA ALA A 74 0.83 7.45 -7.85
C ALA A 74 0.12 6.90 -6.60
N ALA A 75 -1.15 7.25 -6.40
CA ALA A 75 -1.95 6.80 -5.28
C ALA A 75 -2.48 5.39 -5.55
N GLU A 76 -2.97 5.13 -6.77
CA GLU A 76 -3.32 3.76 -7.19
C GLU A 76 -2.11 2.82 -7.09
N CYS A 77 -0.93 3.26 -7.55
CA CYS A 77 0.30 2.47 -7.41
C CYS A 77 0.60 2.12 -5.95
N PHE A 78 0.38 3.07 -5.05
CA PHE A 78 0.64 2.88 -3.63
C PHE A 78 -0.33 1.87 -3.00
N GLU A 79 -1.62 1.93 -3.32
CA GLU A 79 -2.61 0.94 -2.90
C GLU A 79 -2.26 -0.46 -3.36
N ASN A 80 -1.93 -0.59 -4.65
CA ASN A 80 -1.55 -1.86 -5.26
C ASN A 80 -0.28 -2.42 -4.59
N ILE A 81 0.70 -1.57 -4.24
CA ILE A 81 1.86 -2.01 -3.47
C ILE A 81 1.46 -2.54 -2.08
N LEU A 82 0.59 -1.82 -1.37
CA LEU A 82 0.15 -2.22 -0.03
C LEU A 82 -0.60 -3.54 -0.04
N GLU A 83 -1.52 -3.71 -0.99
CA GLU A 83 -2.29 -4.94 -1.21
C GLU A 83 -1.37 -6.12 -1.55
N ARG A 84 -0.43 -5.93 -2.48
CA ARG A 84 0.52 -6.99 -2.83
C ARG A 84 1.42 -7.38 -1.66
N ILE A 85 1.86 -6.44 -0.83
CA ILE A 85 2.60 -6.75 0.40
C ILE A 85 1.73 -7.52 1.39
N HIS A 86 0.46 -7.16 1.54
CA HIS A 86 -0.49 -7.91 2.35
C HIS A 86 -0.58 -9.36 1.88
N LEU A 87 -0.83 -9.61 0.59
CA LEU A 87 -0.92 -10.95 0.01
C LEU A 87 0.39 -11.76 0.12
N HIS A 88 1.54 -11.08 0.06
CA HIS A 88 2.84 -11.71 0.29
C HIS A 88 3.02 -12.16 1.75
N ILE A 89 2.28 -11.62 2.73
CA ILE A 89 2.43 -11.98 4.15
C ILE A 89 1.28 -12.87 4.62
N VAL A 90 0.06 -12.53 4.22
CA VAL A 90 -1.18 -13.20 4.54
C VAL A 90 -1.91 -13.45 3.22
N PRO A 91 -1.95 -14.70 2.73
CA PRO A 91 -2.52 -15.05 1.43
C PRO A 91 -4.06 -15.14 1.52
N GLU A 92 -4.68 -14.15 2.14
CA GLU A 92 -6.13 -14.03 2.28
C GLU A 92 -6.57 -12.67 1.72
N GLU A 93 -7.55 -12.66 0.83
CA GLU A 93 -8.11 -11.44 0.23
C GLU A 93 -9.20 -10.87 1.14
N THR A 94 -8.79 -10.22 2.23
CA THR A 94 -9.72 -9.61 3.20
C THR A 94 -9.23 -8.25 3.66
N ASP A 95 -10.13 -7.27 3.54
CA ASP A 95 -9.95 -5.88 4.01
C ASP A 95 -9.98 -5.76 5.54
N ALA A 96 -10.37 -6.83 6.24
CA ALA A 96 -10.44 -6.91 7.69
C ALA A 96 -9.33 -7.80 8.27
N CYS A 97 -8.15 -7.82 7.65
CA CYS A 97 -7.02 -8.58 8.14
C CYS A 97 -6.58 -8.11 9.54
N THR A 98 -6.58 -9.04 10.49
CA THR A 98 -6.17 -8.80 11.90
C THR A 98 -4.83 -9.45 12.23
N SER A 99 -4.11 -9.96 11.23
CA SER A 99 -2.85 -10.66 11.44
C SER A 99 -1.76 -9.76 12.03
N ASN A 100 -1.12 -10.24 13.10
CA ASN A 100 0.02 -9.57 13.72
C ASN A 100 1.28 -9.54 12.85
N SER A 101 1.32 -10.27 11.74
CA SER A 101 2.42 -10.19 10.77
C SER A 101 2.14 -9.21 9.64
N CYS A 102 0.88 -8.81 9.41
CA CYS A 102 0.52 -7.95 8.27
C CYS A 102 0.87 -6.49 8.56
N ILE A 103 2.06 -6.08 8.13
CA ILE A 103 2.53 -4.69 8.31
C ILE A 103 1.68 -3.67 7.56
N THR A 104 1.03 -4.07 6.45
CA THR A 104 0.13 -3.20 5.69
C THR A 104 -1.02 -2.76 6.57
N HIS A 105 -1.77 -3.71 7.14
CA HIS A 105 -2.87 -3.39 8.03
C HIS A 105 -2.40 -2.75 9.34
N GLN A 106 -1.29 -3.22 9.93
CA GLN A 106 -0.78 -2.61 11.18
C GLN A 106 -0.35 -1.16 11.09
N LYS A 107 0.08 -0.69 9.91
CA LYS A 107 0.64 0.65 9.74
C LYS A 107 -0.27 1.60 8.97
N PHE A 108 -1.21 1.06 8.19
CA PHE A 108 -2.06 1.86 7.31
C PHE A 108 -3.56 1.65 7.50
N ALA A 109 -4.00 0.57 8.16
CA ALA A 109 -5.43 0.36 8.37
C ALA A 109 -6.02 1.50 9.22
N MET A 110 -7.07 2.11 8.68
CA MET A 110 -7.90 3.09 9.35
C MET A 110 -9.31 2.53 9.45
N SER A 111 -9.87 2.50 10.65
CA SER A 111 -11.28 2.16 10.86
C SER A 111 -12.12 3.41 10.67
N ILE A 112 -12.97 3.40 9.65
CA ILE A 112 -13.86 4.51 9.28
C ILE A 112 -15.29 4.10 9.60
N TYR A 113 -16.06 5.06 10.10
CA TYR A 113 -17.50 4.93 10.30
C TYR A 113 -18.19 5.95 9.39
N GLU A 114 -18.89 5.47 8.38
CA GLU A 114 -19.71 6.34 7.55
C GLU A 114 -21.13 6.42 8.12
N GLN A 115 -21.61 7.64 8.33
CA GLN A 115 -22.98 7.91 8.75
C GLN A 115 -23.53 9.08 7.94
N SER A 116 -24.63 8.83 7.24
CA SER A 116 -25.32 9.85 6.46
C SER A 116 -26.44 10.47 7.29
N VAL A 117 -26.66 11.78 7.16
CA VAL A 117 -27.75 12.50 7.81
C VAL A 117 -28.63 13.15 6.75
N CYS A 118 -29.93 12.84 6.77
CA CYS A 118 -30.89 13.44 5.87
C CYS A 118 -31.05 14.93 6.19
N ARG A 119 -30.70 15.81 5.25
CA ARG A 119 -30.81 17.26 5.43
C ARG A 119 -32.25 17.76 5.59
N SER A 120 -33.24 16.98 5.16
CA SER A 120 -34.65 17.38 5.20
C SER A 120 -35.36 16.98 6.49
N CYS A 121 -35.08 15.79 7.03
CA CYS A 121 -35.76 15.28 8.23
C CYS A 121 -34.84 15.05 9.44
N GLY A 122 -33.53 15.21 9.29
CA GLY A 122 -32.55 15.02 10.37
C GLY A 122 -32.32 13.55 10.77
N ALA A 123 -32.93 12.59 10.08
CA ALA A 123 -32.69 11.17 10.35
C ALA A 123 -31.26 10.78 9.94
N SER A 124 -30.58 10.04 10.80
CA SER A 124 -29.26 9.47 10.53
C SER A 124 -29.37 8.00 10.11
N SER A 125 -28.52 7.56 9.20
CA SER A 125 -28.35 6.13 8.91
C SER A 125 -27.66 5.42 10.08
N ASP A 126 -27.71 4.09 10.10
CA ASP A 126 -26.83 3.31 10.96
C ASP A 126 -25.37 3.55 10.53
N PRO A 127 -24.41 3.65 11.49
CA PRO A 127 -23.00 3.78 11.15
C PRO A 127 -22.51 2.50 10.46
N LEU A 128 -21.91 2.65 9.27
CA LEU A 128 -21.30 1.55 8.54
C LEU A 128 -19.79 1.52 8.85
N PRO A 129 -19.27 0.52 9.58
CA PRO A 129 -17.84 0.38 9.82
C PRO A 129 -17.15 -0.29 8.64
N PHE A 130 -16.01 0.26 8.22
CA PHE A 130 -15.12 -0.39 7.27
C PHE A 130 -13.66 0.01 7.52
N THR A 131 -12.74 -0.72 6.90
CA THR A 131 -11.30 -0.48 7.00
C THR A 131 -10.77 0.00 5.66
N GLU A 132 -10.04 1.11 5.65
CA GLU A 132 -9.30 1.58 4.47
C GLU A 132 -7.81 1.67 4.77
N LEU A 133 -6.98 1.35 3.78
CA LEU A 133 -5.53 1.52 3.84
C LEU A 133 -5.10 2.91 3.33
N VAL A 134 -5.88 3.48 2.40
CA VAL A 134 -5.68 4.79 1.77
C VAL A 134 -7.02 5.48 1.72
N HIS A 135 -7.10 6.73 2.19
CA HIS A 135 -8.32 7.52 2.20
C HIS A 135 -8.14 8.79 1.37
N TYR A 136 -9.00 8.99 0.37
CA TYR A 136 -8.97 10.17 -0.50
C TYR A 136 -9.88 11.26 0.04
N ILE A 137 -9.27 12.37 0.46
CA ILE A 137 -10.03 13.56 0.90
C ILE A 137 -10.11 14.54 -0.26
N SER A 138 -11.33 14.84 -0.71
CA SER A 138 -11.57 15.94 -1.65
C SER A 138 -11.45 17.28 -0.94
N THR A 139 -10.89 18.30 -1.60
CA THR A 139 -10.78 19.65 -1.02
C THR A 139 -12.13 20.30 -0.74
N THR A 140 -13.23 19.81 -1.34
CA THR A 140 -14.61 20.18 -1.02
C THR A 140 -15.09 19.70 0.36
N ALA A 141 -14.41 18.73 0.98
CA ALA A 141 -14.75 18.22 2.31
C ALA A 141 -14.15 19.06 3.47
N LEU A 142 -13.34 20.08 3.17
CA LEU A 142 -12.71 20.98 4.15
C LEU A 142 -13.42 22.34 4.29
N TRP A 143 -14.64 22.48 3.74
CA TRP A 143 -15.44 23.70 3.79
C TRP A 143 -16.79 23.46 4.47
#